data_AF-A0A950R1S3-F1
#
_entry.id   AF-A0A950R1S3-F1
#
_cell.length_a   1.000
_cell.length_b   1.000
_cell.length_c   1.000
_cell.angle_alpha   90.00
_cell.angle_beta   90.00
_cell.angle_gamma   90.00
#
_symmetry.space_group_name_H-M   'P 1'
#
loop_
_entity.id
_entity.type
_entity.pdbx_description
1 polymer ?
#
loop_
_entity_poly.entity_id
_entity_poly.type
_entity_poly.pdbx_seq_one_letter_code
_entity_poly.pdbx_strand_id
1 'polypeptide(L)' 'MRRLVEELHGLEQKLRLGGGPVKIEKQHREGKWTARERISKLIDPGALFLEIGLLIAYDRYDGQA' A
#
# COMPACT_ATOMS: atom_id res chain seq x y z
N MET A 1 -16.89 10.37 14.95
CA MET A 1 -16.47 9.06 14.37
C MET A 1 -16.26 9.14 12.86
N ARG A 2 -17.20 9.66 12.05
CA ARG A 2 -17.05 9.76 10.57
C ARG A 2 -15.74 10.41 10.11
N ARG A 3 -15.39 11.56 10.68
CA ARG A 3 -14.14 12.28 10.38
C ARG A 3 -12.87 11.43 10.55
N LEU A 4 -12.75 10.66 11.63
CA LEU A 4 -11.57 9.82 11.88
C LEU A 4 -11.47 8.67 10.87
N VAL A 5 -12.62 8.15 10.42
CA VAL A 5 -12.66 7.12 9.38
C VAL A 5 -12.21 7.69 8.03
N GLU A 6 -12.63 8.91 7.70
CA GLU A 6 -12.20 9.61 6.49
C GLU A 6 -10.69 9.89 6.50
N GLU A 7 -10.16 10.35 7.64
CA GLU A 7 -8.72 10.56 7.84
C GLU A 7 -7.94 9.23 7.70
N LEU A 8 -8.44 8.15 8.28
CA LEU A 8 -7.86 6.81 8.13
C LEU A 8 -7.84 6.37 6.67
N HIS A 9 -8.97 6.44 5.95
CA HIS A 9 -9.02 6.04 4.54
C HIS A 9 -8.05 6.84 3.67
N GLY A 10 -7.91 8.16 3.90
CA GLY A 10 -6.95 8.99 3.20
C GLY A 10 -5.50 8.56 3.47
N LEU A 11 -5.17 8.26 4.73
CA LEU A 11 -3.87 7.75 5.11
C LEU A 11 -3.59 6.38 4.47
N GLU A 12 -4.54 5.46 4.49
CA GLU A 12 -4.38 4.15 3.87
C GLU A 12 -4.10 4.25 2.37
N GLN A 13 -4.82 5.11 1.65
CA GLN A 13 -4.58 5.35 0.23
C GLN A 13 -3.15 5.83 -0.03
N LYS A 14 -2.65 6.76 0.80
CA LYS A 14 -1.27 7.24 0.72
C LYS A 14 -0.26 6.12 0.96
N LEU A 15 -0.44 5.32 2.02
CA LEU A 15 0.48 4.23 2.37
C LEU A 15 0.48 3.09 1.35
N ARG A 16 -0.66 2.85 0.68
CA ARG A 16 -0.73 1.84 -0.38
C ARG A 16 0.11 2.19 -1.62
N LEU A 17 0.43 3.47 -1.83
CA LEU A 17 1.38 3.92 -2.86
C LEU A 17 2.84 3.56 -2.53
N GLY A 18 3.13 3.14 -1.29
CA GLY A 18 4.48 2.84 -0.83
C GLY A 18 5.44 3.99 -1.11
N GLY A 19 6.52 3.71 -1.84
CA GLY A 19 7.51 4.71 -2.23
C GLY A 19 7.07 5.75 -3.27
N GLY A 20 5.78 5.80 -3.60
CA GLY A 20 5.15 6.81 -4.46
C GLY A 20 5.09 6.45 -5.95
N PRO A 21 4.29 7.19 -6.74
CA PRO A 21 4.05 6.91 -8.16
C PRO A 21 5.32 6.77 -9.00
N VAL A 22 6.35 7.59 -8.70
CA VAL A 22 7.64 7.56 -9.43
C VAL A 22 8.36 6.21 -9.26
N LYS A 23 8.34 5.64 -8.05
CA LYS A 23 8.98 4.33 -7.79
C LYS A 23 8.14 3.18 -8.34
N ILE A 24 6.81 3.30 -8.34
CA ILE A 24 5.90 2.34 -8.98
C ILE A 24 6.22 2.27 -10.48
N GLU A 25 6.23 3.41 -11.17
CA GLU A 25 6.52 3.48 -12.60
C GLU A 25 7.92 2.96 -12.93
N LYS A 26 8.90 3.20 -12.04
CA LYS A 26 10.25 2.61 -12.20
C LYS A 26 10.20 1.08 -12.17
N GLN A 27 9.47 0.46 -11.25
CA GLN A 27 9.33 -1.01 -11.20
C GLN A 27 8.70 -1.53 -12.49
N HIS A 28 7.62 -0.90 -12.95
CA HIS A 28 6.92 -1.32 -14.17
C HIS A 28 7.79 -1.19 -15.42
N ARG A 29 8.57 -0.11 -15.55
CA ARG A 29 9.54 0.06 -16.65
C ARG A 29 10.65 -0.99 -16.64
N GLU A 30 11.01 -1.51 -15.48
CA GLU A 30 11.95 -2.63 -15.34
C GLU A 30 11.29 -4.00 -15.58
N GLY A 31 10.01 -4.05 -15.98
CA GLY A 31 9.25 -5.28 -16.19
C GLY A 31 8.87 -5.99 -14.88
N LYS A 32 8.93 -5.29 -13.74
CA LYS A 32 8.66 -5.85 -12.41
C LYS A 32 7.31 -5.40 -11.89
N TRP A 33 6.66 -6.27 -11.15
CA TRP A 33 5.49 -5.93 -10.34
C TRP A 33 5.88 -5.32 -9.00
N THR A 34 5.03 -4.42 -8.50
CA THR A 34 5.03 -3.94 -7.11
C THR A 34 4.75 -5.09 -6.13
N ALA A 35 5.03 -4.90 -4.84
CA ALA A 35 4.78 -5.92 -3.82
C ALA A 35 3.29 -6.35 -3.76
N ARG A 36 2.36 -5.39 -3.83
CA ARG A 36 0.91 -5.69 -3.79
C ARG A 36 0.44 -6.40 -5.05
N GLU A 37 0.92 -6.01 -6.22
CA GLU A 37 0.62 -6.72 -7.47
C GLU A 37 1.11 -8.17 -7.44
N ARG A 38 2.28 -8.44 -6.85
CA ARG A 38 2.78 -9.82 -6.65
C ARG A 38 1.84 -10.64 -5.78
N ILE A 39 1.35 -10.07 -4.67
CA ILE A 39 0.38 -10.74 -3.79
C ILE A 39 -0.91 -11.03 -4.57
N SER A 40 -1.47 -10.05 -5.28
CA SER A 40 -2.70 -10.23 -6.07
C SER A 40 -2.57 -11.28 -7.18
N LYS A 41 -1.34 -11.53 -7.68
CA LYS A 41 -1.06 -12.58 -8.67
C LYS A 41 -0.79 -13.94 -8.04
N LEU A 42 -0.43 -13.98 -6.76
CA LEU A 42 -0.10 -15.21 -6.03
C LEU A 42 -1.34 -15.88 -5.45
N ILE A 43 -2.32 -15.09 -4.99
CA ILE A 43 -3.54 -15.59 -4.37
C ILE A 43 -4.56 -16.06 -5.41
N ASP A 44 -5.40 -17.02 -5.02
CA ASP A 44 -6.46 -17.53 -5.89
C ASP A 44 -7.49 -16.43 -6.22
N PRO A 45 -8.02 -16.39 -7.45
CA PRO A 45 -9.08 -15.45 -7.80
C PRO A 45 -10.29 -15.58 -6.87
N GLY A 46 -10.68 -14.47 -6.25
CA GLY A 46 -11.80 -14.43 -5.30
C GLY A 46 -11.44 -14.82 -3.86
N ALA A 47 -10.18 -15.17 -3.57
CA ALA A 47 -9.73 -15.37 -2.21
C ALA A 47 -9.77 -14.06 -1.40
N LEU A 48 -10.09 -14.19 -0.11
CA LEU A 48 -10.02 -13.07 0.82
C LEU A 48 -8.57 -12.71 1.11
N PHE A 49 -8.27 -11.41 1.15
CA PHE A 49 -6.96 -10.90 1.56
C PHE A 49 -7.13 -9.93 2.74
N LEU A 50 -6.49 -10.25 3.87
CA LEU A 50 -6.44 -9.40 5.06
C LEU A 50 -5.03 -8.83 5.22
N GLU A 51 -4.87 -7.54 4.95
CA GLU A 51 -3.59 -6.83 5.13
C GLU A 51 -3.36 -6.54 6.62
N ILE A 52 -2.21 -6.95 7.15
CA ILE A 52 -1.82 -6.72 8.55
C ILE A 52 -0.64 -5.75 8.57
N GLY A 53 -0.71 -4.75 9.44
CA GLY A 53 0.41 -3.85 9.70
C GLY A 53 0.58 -2.70 8.71
N LEU A 54 -0.48 -2.27 8.03
CA LEU A 54 -0.43 -1.13 7.09
C LEU A 54 0.15 0.15 7.71
N LEU A 55 -0.15 0.41 9.00
CA LEU A 55 0.33 1.60 9.72
C LEU A 55 1.67 1.39 10.44
N ILE A 56 2.33 0.23 10.27
CA ILE A 56 3.61 -0.03 10.93
C ILE A 56 4.61 1.04 10.54
N ALA A 57 5.25 1.62 11.56
CA ALA A 57 6.30 2.62 11.45
C ALA A 57 5.89 3.97 10.83
N TYR A 58 4.60 4.23 10.58
CA TYR A 58 4.14 5.51 10.02
C TYR A 58 4.59 6.71 10.86
N ASP A 59 4.45 6.61 12.18
CA ASP A 59 4.80 7.64 13.17
C ASP A 59 6.26 7.57 13.65
N ARG A 60 7.03 6.57 13.19
CA ARG A 60 8.43 6.38 13.57
C ARG A 60 9.41 7.12 12.65
N TYR A 61 8.93 7.61 11.51
CA TYR A 61 9.73 8.26 10.47
C TYR A 61 9.02 9.47 9.84
N ASP A 62 8.24 10.22 10.63
CA ASP A 62 7.50 11.42 10.17
C ASP A 62 6.66 11.18 8.90
N GLY A 63 6.10 9.98 8.74
CA GLY A 63 5.30 9.59 7.57
C GLY A 63 6.10 9.38 6.28
N GLN A 64 7.43 9.17 6.36
CA GLN A 64 8.32 8.87 5.24
C GLN A 64 8.69 7.39 5.09
N ALA A 65 8.15 6.52 5.94
CA ALA A 65 8.34 5.07 5.89
C ALA A 65 7.86 4.45 4.55
#